data_AF-A0A837BTK2-F1
#
_entry.id   AF-A0A837BTK2-F1
#
_cell.length_a   1.000
_cell.length_b   1.000
_cell.length_c   1.000
_cell.angle_alpha   90.00
_cell.angle_beta   90.00
_cell.angle_gamma   90.00
#
_symmetry.space_group_name_H-M   'P 1'
#
loop_
_entity.id
_entity.type
_entity.pdbx_description
1 polymer ?
#
loop_
_entity_poly.entity_id
_entity_poly.type
_entity_poly.pdbx_seq_one_letter_code
_entity_poly.pdbx_strand_id
1 'polypeptide(L)' 'MTAVLIDDEATNKRVKLVGNKVILFPENNDYDSIVLNKNNPEKILRKVVHVEYNIQ' A
#
# COMPACT_ATOMS: atom_id res chain seq x y z
N MET A 1 -2.00 7.50 -3.61
CA MET A 1 -1.93 6.50 -2.52
C MET A 1 -3.01 5.46 -2.74
N THR A 2 -2.81 4.24 -2.22
CA THR A 2 -3.74 3.10 -2.35
C THR A 2 -3.89 2.45 -0.99
N ALA A 3 -5.12 2.04 -0.65
CA ALA A 3 -5.38 1.27 0.56
C ALA A 3 -5.10 -0.22 0.27
N VAL A 4 -4.25 -0.82 1.09
CA VAL A 4 -3.82 -2.21 1.01
C VAL A 4 -4.19 -2.91 2.32
N LEU A 5 -4.73 -4.12 2.25
CA LEU A 5 -4.94 -4.98 3.42
C LEU A 5 -3.74 -5.91 3.58
N ILE A 6 -3.11 -5.85 4.74
CA ILE A 6 -1.95 -6.66 5.12
C ILE A 6 -2.27 -7.25 6.49
N ASP A 7 -2.32 -8.58 6.62
CA ASP A 7 -2.61 -9.27 7.89
C ASP A 7 -3.83 -8.70 8.65
N ASP A 8 -4.94 -8.51 7.92
CA ASP A 8 -6.20 -7.90 8.39
C ASP A 8 -6.12 -6.42 8.82
N GLU A 9 -4.97 -5.77 8.63
CA GLU A 9 -4.78 -4.33 8.85
C GLU A 9 -4.82 -3.53 7.53
N ALA A 10 -5.67 -2.49 7.49
CA ALA A 10 -5.77 -1.62 6.32
C ALA A 10 -4.76 -0.47 6.40
N THR A 11 -3.82 -0.41 5.46
CA THR A 11 -2.76 0.61 5.41
C THR A 11 -2.72 1.36 4.08
N ASN A 12 -2.32 2.64 4.11
CA ASN A 12 -2.10 3.42 2.90
C ASN A 12 -0.63 3.28 2.44
N LYS A 13 -0.42 2.89 1.19
CA LYS A 13 0.90 2.75 0.57
C LYS A 13 0.93 3.39 -0.82
N ARG A 14 2.13 3.72 -1.31
CA ARG A 14 2.36 4.09 -2.70
C ARG A 14 2.62 2.83 -3.53
N VAL A 15 1.82 2.61 -4.55
CA VAL A 15 1.90 1.42 -5.41
C VAL A 15 2.75 1.72 -6.64
N LYS A 16 3.74 0.87 -6.93
CA LYS A 16 4.53 0.92 -8.18
C LYS A 16 4.53 -0.45 -8.84
N LEU A 17 4.25 -0.49 -10.14
CA LEU A 17 4.47 -1.68 -10.96
C LEU A 17 5.90 -1.68 -11.50
N VAL A 18 6.62 -2.78 -11.31
CA VAL A 18 7.97 -2.99 -11.85
C VAL A 18 8.02 -4.38 -12.47
N GLY A 19 8.03 -4.44 -13.82
CA GLY A 19 7.86 -5.68 -14.56
C GLY A 19 6.52 -6.35 -14.21
N ASN A 20 6.57 -7.60 -13.74
CA ASN A 20 5.40 -8.38 -13.33
C ASN A 20 5.16 -8.36 -11.81
N LYS A 21 5.79 -7.44 -11.08
CA LYS A 21 5.68 -7.32 -9.62
C LYS A 21 5.03 -6.00 -9.23
N VAL A 22 4.33 -6.01 -8.11
CA VAL A 22 3.80 -4.80 -7.47
C VAL A 22 4.63 -4.52 -6.22
N ILE A 23 5.12 -3.30 -6.08
CA ILE A 23 5.87 -2.84 -4.91
C ILE A 23 5.04 -1.79 -4.18
N LEU A 24 4.88 -1.98 -2.88
CA LEU A 24 4.24 -1.06 -1.96
C LEU A 24 5.33 -0.30 -1.22
N PHE A 25 5.46 0.98 -1.54
CA PHE A 25 6.37 1.87 -0.84
C PHE A 25 5.64 2.52 0.35
N PRO A 26 6.26 2.54 1.53
CA PRO A 26 5.78 3.38 2.62
C PRO A 26 6.04 4.85 2.30
N GLU A 27 5.21 5.73 2.87
CA GLU A 27 5.44 7.18 2.86
C GLU A 27 6.24 7.62 4.11
N ASN A 28 6.69 6.67 4.93
CA ASN A 28 7.63 6.87 6.03
C ASN A 28 8.92 6.05 5.75
N ASN A 29 10.09 6.66 5.94
CA ASN A 29 11.40 6.03 5.77
C ASN A 29 11.72 4.95 6.83
N ASP A 30 10.97 4.90 7.93
CA ASP A 30 11.19 3.92 9.00
C ASP A 30 10.73 2.50 8.63
N TYR A 31 10.07 2.32 7.48
CA TYR A 31 9.48 1.06 7.05
C TYR A 31 10.09 0.58 5.73
N ASP A 32 10.23 -0.72 5.59
CA ASP A 32 10.67 -1.35 4.35
C ASP A 32 9.53 -1.43 3.30
N SER A 33 9.92 -1.46 2.03
CA SER A 33 8.98 -1.70 0.93
C SER A 33 8.52 -3.15 0.88
N ILE A 34 7.24 -3.37 0.60
CA ILE A 34 6.66 -4.72 0.48
C ILE A 34 6.54 -5.09 -1.00
N VAL A 35 7.02 -6.27 -1.38
CA VAL A 35 6.95 -6.77 -2.76
C VAL A 35 5.88 -7.85 -2.86
N LEU A 36 4.81 -7.58 -3.60
CA LEU A 36 3.74 -8.52 -3.86
C LEU A 36 4.12 -9.49 -4.98
N ASN A 37 3.89 -10.77 -4.72
CA ASN A 37 4.15 -11.90 -5.60
C ASN A 37 3.13 -13.03 -5.35
N LYS A 38 3.21 -14.12 -6.12
CA LYS A 38 2.23 -15.22 -6.05
C LYS A 38 2.17 -15.91 -4.67
N ASN A 39 3.22 -15.82 -3.86
CA ASN A 39 3.29 -16.44 -2.54
C ASN A 39 2.80 -15.50 -1.42
N ASN A 40 2.66 -14.20 -1.69
CA ASN A 40 2.06 -13.20 -0.80
C ASN A 40 1.05 -12.33 -1.58
N PRO A 41 -0.11 -12.90 -1.94
CA PRO A 41 -1.14 -12.19 -2.69
C PRO A 41 -1.90 -11.22 -1.76
N GLU A 42 -1.25 -10.16 -1.29
CA GLU A 42 -1.95 -9.13 -0.54
C GLU A 42 -3.04 -8.50 -1.41
N LYS A 43 -4.21 -8.32 -0.81
CA LYS A 43 -5.40 -7.87 -1.51
C LYS A 43 -5.35 -6.34 -1.60
N ILE A 44 -5.05 -5.83 -2.80
CA ILE A 44 -5.26 -4.41 -3.10
C ILE A 44 -6.76 -4.14 -2.93
N LEU A 45 -7.13 -3.41 -1.88
CA LEU A 45 -8.53 -3.16 -1.57
C LEU A 45 -9.10 -2.13 -2.54
N ARG A 46 -8.54 -0.91 -2.55
CA ARG A 46 -9.03 0.25 -3.34
C ARG A 46 -7.96 1.34 -3.52
N LYS A 47 -8.07 2.16 -4.58
CA LYS A 47 -7.29 3.39 -4.77
C LYS A 47 -7.80 4.51 -3.85
N VAL A 48 -6.90 5.23 -3.17
CA VAL A 48 -7.27 6.42 -2.38
C VAL A 48 -7.50 7.57 -3.34
N VAL A 49 -8.69 8.18 -3.26
CA VAL A 49 -9.12 9.30 -4.11
C VAL A 49 -9.25 10.62 -3.35
N HIS A 50 -9.34 10.57 -2.02
CA HIS A 50 -9.52 11.74 -1.17
C HIS A 50 -8.92 11.49 0.22
N VAL A 51 -8.34 12.52 0.82
CA VAL A 51 -7.85 12.53 2.19
C VAL A 51 -8.25 13.88 2.78
N GLU A 52 -9.00 13.87 3.88
CA GLU A 52 -9.31 15.08 4.66
C GLU A 52 -8.68 14.97 6.05
N TYR A 53 -8.25 16.11 6.60
CA TYR A 53 -7.75 16.21 7.96
C TYR A 53 -8.63 17.20 8.71
N ASN A 54 -9.18 16.76 9.85
CA ASN A 54 -9.81 17.66 10.80
C ASN A 54 -8.75 18.06 11.83
N ILE A 55 -8.19 19.25 11.68
CA ILE A 55 -7.19 19.81 12.58
C ILE A 55 -7.90 20.87 13.41
N GLN A 56 -8.02 20.61 14.72
CA GLN A 56 -8.59 21.53 15.71
C GLN A 56 -7.55 22.55 16.16
#